data_AF-A0AAN7PB94-F1
#
_entry.id   AF-A0AAN7PB94-F1
#
_cell.length_a   1.000
_cell.length_b   1.000
_cell.length_c   1.000
_cell.angle_alpha   90.00
_cell.angle_beta   90.00
_cell.angle_gamma   90.00
#
_symmetry.space_group_name_H-M   'P 1'
#
loop_
_entity.id
_entity.type
_entity.pdbx_description
1 polymer ?
#
loop_
_entity_poly.entity_id
_entity_poly.type
_entity_poly.pdbx_seq_one_letter_code
_entity_poly.pdbx_strand_id
1 'polypeptide(L)'
;MSLPASDTVSFELLEKKLNEVSFRSLLSKHVFHCDGTDIGTFASNLLRKLMTDELANEYSLSGKASAANLCKPRFDKTCTYKFVFDRCVKKFNSIQEKEIRKVVSDWLSQAKHRKYKKEQRASRKLEQPIISTGGAEDINDMDI
;
A
#
# COMPACT_ATOMS: atom_id res chain seq x y z
N MET A 1 -10.80 -10.46 -9.06
CA MET A 1 -9.37 -10.15 -8.86
C MET A 1 -9.17 -9.86 -7.39
N SER A 2 -8.02 -10.24 -6.86
CA SER A 2 -7.66 -9.87 -5.49
C SER A 2 -6.88 -8.56 -5.50
N LEU A 3 -7.04 -7.76 -4.45
CA LEU A 3 -6.24 -6.57 -4.17
C LEU A 3 -5.53 -6.79 -2.82
N PRO A 4 -4.32 -6.24 -2.63
CA PRO A 4 -3.54 -5.44 -3.57
C PRO A 4 -2.92 -6.27 -4.72
N ALA A 5 -2.63 -5.61 -5.86
CA ALA A 5 -1.87 -6.23 -6.95
C ALA A 5 -0.42 -6.52 -6.52
N SER A 6 0.06 -7.73 -6.78
CA SER A 6 1.35 -8.25 -6.32
C SER A 6 2.42 -8.32 -7.39
N ASP A 7 2.02 -8.25 -8.65
CA ASP A 7 2.87 -8.51 -9.82
C ASP A 7 2.33 -7.75 -11.03
N THR A 8 3.10 -7.76 -12.12
CA THR A 8 2.76 -7.05 -13.36
C THR A 8 1.44 -7.53 -13.96
N VAL A 9 1.15 -8.84 -13.94
CA VAL A 9 -0.07 -9.41 -14.55
C VAL A 9 -1.33 -8.95 -13.81
N SER A 10 -1.32 -9.04 -12.48
CA SER A 10 -2.42 -8.55 -11.64
C SER A 10 -2.56 -7.03 -11.73
N PHE A 11 -1.47 -6.30 -11.90
CA PHE A 11 -1.50 -4.85 -12.10
C PHE A 11 -2.10 -4.46 -13.46
N GLU A 12 -1.74 -5.14 -14.54
CA GLU A 12 -2.36 -4.91 -15.85
C GLU A 12 -3.86 -5.19 -15.84
N LEU A 13 -4.30 -6.22 -15.11
CA LEU A 13 -5.72 -6.48 -14.91
C LEU A 13 -6.39 -5.34 -14.13
N LEU A 14 -5.73 -4.79 -13.11
CA LEU A 14 -6.22 -3.63 -12.37
C LEU A 14 -6.36 -2.42 -13.29
N GLU A 15 -5.33 -2.13 -14.09
CA GLU A 15 -5.31 -1.02 -15.04
C GLU A 15 -6.45 -1.13 -16.06
N LYS A 16 -6.69 -2.33 -16.60
CA LYS A 16 -7.83 -2.60 -17.51
C LYS A 16 -9.15 -2.30 -16.81
N LYS A 17 -9.37 -2.86 -15.61
CA LYS A 17 -10.62 -2.67 -14.86
C LYS A 17 -10.84 -1.24 -14.41
N LEU A 18 -9.79 -0.48 -14.09
CA LEU A 18 -9.90 0.93 -13.74
C LEU A 18 -10.41 1.81 -14.88
N ASN A 19 -10.40 1.35 -16.12
CA ASN A 19 -11.08 2.05 -17.22
C ASN A 19 -12.61 1.89 -17.16
N GLU A 20 -13.11 0.80 -16.56
CA GLU A 20 -14.53 0.54 -16.41
C GLU A 20 -15.15 1.45 -15.33
N VAL A 21 -16.21 2.19 -15.68
CA VAL A 21 -16.90 3.11 -14.75
C VAL A 21 -17.50 2.37 -13.56
N SER A 22 -18.12 1.22 -13.80
CA SER A 22 -18.73 0.36 -12.78
C SER A 22 -17.70 -0.10 -11.75
N PHE A 23 -16.53 -0.55 -12.22
CA PHE A 23 -15.44 -0.97 -11.35
C PHE A 23 -14.86 0.19 -10.55
N ARG A 24 -14.64 1.36 -11.16
CA ARG A 24 -14.18 2.57 -10.43
C ARG A 24 -15.14 2.98 -9.33
N SER A 25 -16.45 2.90 -9.57
CA SER A 25 -17.49 3.20 -8.58
C SER A 25 -17.47 2.18 -7.44
N LEU A 26 -17.42 0.89 -7.76
CA LEU A 26 -17.32 -0.18 -6.76
C LEU A 26 -16.05 -0.05 -5.90
N LEU A 27 -14.89 0.14 -6.56
CA LEU A 27 -13.62 0.33 -5.88
C LEU A 27 -13.66 1.57 -4.99
N SER A 28 -14.22 2.68 -5.49
CA SER A 28 -14.40 3.91 -4.70
C SER A 28 -15.19 3.70 -3.41
N LYS A 29 -16.22 2.84 -3.42
CA LYS A 29 -16.97 2.46 -2.20
C LYS A 29 -16.10 1.63 -1.26
N HIS A 30 -15.30 0.70 -1.80
CA HIS A 30 -14.42 -0.13 -0.99
C HIS A 30 -13.27 0.65 -0.34
N VAL A 31 -12.64 1.56 -1.09
CA VAL A 31 -11.58 2.45 -0.60
C VAL A 31 -12.12 3.69 0.14
N PHE A 32 -13.44 3.83 0.31
CA PHE A 32 -14.02 4.89 1.14
C PHE A 32 -13.53 4.81 2.59
N HIS A 33 -13.28 3.60 3.09
CA HIS A 33 -12.69 3.34 4.42
C HIS A 33 -11.18 3.65 4.50
N CYS A 34 -10.59 4.28 3.48
CA CYS A 34 -9.25 4.85 3.61
C CYS A 34 -9.31 6.13 4.44
N ASP A 35 -8.98 6.01 5.72
CA ASP A 35 -8.74 7.17 6.57
C ASP A 35 -7.39 7.83 6.26
N GLY A 36 -7.29 9.09 6.66
CA GLY A 36 -6.12 9.93 6.47
C GLY A 36 -6.51 11.39 6.68
N THR A 37 -5.89 12.01 7.69
CA THR A 37 -6.08 13.43 8.04
C THR A 37 -5.41 14.35 7.04
N ASP A 38 -4.35 13.88 6.39
CA ASP A 38 -3.59 14.59 5.37
C ASP A 38 -3.47 13.75 4.07
N ILE A 39 -3.10 14.44 3.00
CA ILE A 39 -2.95 13.90 1.63
C ILE A 39 -1.93 12.77 1.61
N GLY A 40 -0.83 12.91 2.35
CA GLY A 40 0.25 11.95 2.47
C GLY A 40 -0.25 10.61 2.99
N THR A 41 -0.91 10.66 4.14
CA THR A 41 -1.49 9.48 4.79
C THR A 41 -2.58 8.84 3.94
N PHE A 42 -3.50 9.65 3.40
CA PHE A 42 -4.61 9.14 2.60
C PHE A 42 -4.13 8.47 1.30
N ALA A 43 -3.26 9.13 0.52
CA ALA A 43 -2.73 8.56 -0.71
C ALA A 43 -1.91 7.29 -0.44
N SER A 44 -1.10 7.28 0.63
CA SER A 44 -0.33 6.11 1.03
C SER A 44 -1.22 4.93 1.40
N ASN A 45 -2.32 5.17 2.12
CA ASN A 45 -3.28 4.13 2.51
C ASN A 45 -4.03 3.59 1.28
N LEU A 46 -4.37 4.48 0.35
CA LEU A 46 -4.99 4.10 -0.90
C LEU A 46 -4.05 3.22 -1.74
N LEU A 47 -2.80 3.64 -1.93
CA LEU A 47 -1.79 2.90 -2.67
C LEU A 47 -1.54 1.51 -2.08
N ARG A 48 -1.46 1.38 -0.74
CA ARG A 48 -1.31 0.08 -0.07
C ARG A 48 -2.47 -0.89 -0.31
N LYS A 49 -3.68 -0.38 -0.55
CA LYS A 49 -4.83 -1.23 -0.92
C LYS A 49 -4.80 -1.62 -2.39
N LEU A 50 -4.10 -0.87 -3.25
CA LEU A 50 -4.08 -1.09 -4.70
C LEU A 50 -2.90 -1.96 -5.14
N MET A 51 -1.73 -1.78 -4.54
CA MET A 51 -0.51 -2.50 -4.90
C MET A 51 0.38 -2.82 -3.70
N THR A 52 1.16 -3.87 -3.84
CA THR A 52 2.17 -4.29 -2.87
C THR A 52 3.45 -3.46 -2.98
N ASP A 53 4.33 -3.55 -1.97
CA ASP A 53 5.63 -2.88 -1.99
C ASP A 53 6.59 -3.50 -3.02
N GLU A 54 6.43 -4.79 -3.27
CA GLU A 54 7.14 -5.57 -4.28
C GLU A 54 6.90 -4.97 -5.67
N LEU A 55 5.63 -4.84 -6.06
CA LEU A 55 5.22 -4.22 -7.32
C LEU A 55 5.56 -2.71 -7.35
N ALA A 56 5.32 -1.98 -6.26
CA ALA A 56 5.61 -0.54 -6.21
C ALA A 56 7.09 -0.23 -6.47
N ASN A 57 7.99 -1.12 -6.07
CA ASN A 57 9.43 -0.97 -6.30
C ASN A 57 9.82 -1.10 -7.78
N GLU A 58 8.96 -1.63 -8.64
CA GLU A 58 9.20 -1.71 -10.09
C GLU A 58 8.91 -0.39 -10.80
N TYR A 59 8.19 0.53 -10.17
CA TYR A 59 7.78 1.80 -10.78
C TYR A 59 8.55 3.00 -10.24
N SER A 60 8.58 4.07 -11.03
CA SER A 60 8.93 5.41 -10.58
C SER A 60 7.87 6.40 -11.05
N LEU A 61 7.73 7.55 -10.39
CA LEU A 61 6.68 8.49 -10.75
C LEU A 61 6.78 8.91 -12.24
N SER A 62 7.96 9.30 -12.68
CA SER A 62 8.16 9.94 -14.00
C SER A 62 9.04 9.15 -14.98
N GLY A 63 9.57 7.99 -14.58
CA GLY A 63 10.46 7.17 -15.42
C GLY A 63 11.87 7.75 -15.59
N LYS A 64 12.19 8.88 -14.94
CA LYS A 64 13.52 9.47 -15.00
C LYS A 64 14.54 8.53 -14.36
N ALA A 65 15.57 8.19 -15.12
CA ALA A 65 16.71 7.47 -14.62
C ALA A 65 17.40 8.31 -13.52
N SER A 66 17.82 7.62 -12.46
CA SER A 66 18.69 8.18 -11.43
C SER A 66 19.73 7.13 -11.07
N ALA A 67 20.82 7.52 -10.41
CA ALA A 67 21.84 6.56 -9.95
C ALA A 67 21.26 5.39 -9.13
N ALA A 68 20.09 5.60 -8.49
CA ALA A 68 19.38 4.58 -7.71
C ALA A 68 18.24 3.86 -8.46
N ASN A 69 17.89 4.26 -9.69
CA ASN A 69 16.78 3.70 -10.46
C ASN A 69 17.19 3.55 -11.94
N LEU A 70 17.56 2.33 -12.36
CA LEU A 70 17.61 1.98 -13.78
C LEU A 70 16.18 1.99 -14.33
N CYS A 71 15.91 2.79 -15.38
CA CYS A 71 14.72 2.84 -16.23
C CYS A 71 13.44 2.15 -15.70
N LYS A 72 12.92 2.58 -14.54
CA LYS A 72 11.64 2.08 -14.04
C LYS A 72 10.48 2.68 -14.86
N PRO A 73 9.44 1.92 -15.23
CA PRO A 73 8.26 2.45 -15.90
C PRO A 73 7.61 3.63 -15.16
N ARG A 74 6.93 4.48 -15.95
CA ARG A 74 6.22 5.66 -15.47
C ARG A 74 4.92 5.30 -14.76
N PHE A 75 4.81 5.70 -13.49
CA PHE A 75 3.58 5.53 -12.73
C PHE A 75 2.55 6.62 -13.02
N ASP A 76 2.97 7.86 -13.31
CA ASP A 76 2.08 9.01 -13.52
C ASP A 76 1.16 8.92 -14.75
N LYS A 77 1.35 7.91 -15.60
CA LYS A 77 0.49 7.61 -16.76
C LYS A 77 -0.52 6.48 -16.51
N THR A 78 -0.43 5.79 -15.38
CA THR A 78 -1.30 4.66 -15.04
C THR A 78 -2.72 5.13 -14.68
N CYS A 79 -3.70 4.28 -14.91
CA CYS A 79 -5.07 4.44 -14.42
C CYS A 79 -5.11 4.43 -12.90
N THR A 80 -4.23 3.66 -12.26
CA THR A 80 -4.05 3.64 -10.80
C THR A 80 -3.65 5.01 -10.28
N TYR A 81 -2.68 5.67 -10.91
CA TYR A 81 -2.30 7.04 -10.53
C TYR A 81 -3.48 8.02 -10.70
N LYS A 82 -4.17 7.99 -11.85
CA LYS A 82 -5.35 8.84 -12.08
C LYS A 82 -6.43 8.61 -11.04
N PHE A 83 -6.70 7.35 -10.70
CA PHE A 83 -7.65 7.00 -9.64
C PHE A 83 -7.22 7.58 -8.28
N VAL A 84 -5.95 7.42 -7.89
CA VAL A 84 -5.42 7.99 -6.65
C VAL A 84 -5.56 9.51 -6.64
N PHE A 85 -5.21 10.16 -7.74
CA PHE A 85 -5.34 11.61 -7.92
C PHE A 85 -6.79 12.07 -7.74
N ASP A 86 -7.73 11.45 -8.45
CA ASP A 86 -9.16 11.77 -8.38
C ASP A 86 -9.70 11.61 -6.95
N ARG A 87 -9.27 10.56 -6.24
CA ARG A 87 -9.68 10.33 -4.85
C ARG A 87 -9.10 11.37 -3.90
N CYS A 88 -7.86 11.81 -4.10
CA CYS A 88 -7.25 12.86 -3.28
C CYS A 88 -7.98 14.18 -3.49
N VAL A 89 -8.17 14.61 -4.75
CA VAL A 89 -8.88 15.85 -5.10
C VAL A 89 -10.32 15.86 -4.57
N LYS A 90 -11.01 14.71 -4.60
CA LYS A 90 -12.37 14.60 -4.02
C LYS A 90 -12.40 14.69 -2.50
N LYS A 91 -11.33 14.26 -1.81
CA LYS A 91 -11.31 14.21 -0.33
C LYS A 91 -10.83 15.53 0.26
N PHE A 92 -9.78 16.13 -0.30
CA PHE A 92 -9.27 17.40 0.19
C PHE A 92 -9.50 18.48 -0.86
N ASN A 93 -10.28 19.48 -0.49
CA ASN A 93 -10.54 20.63 -1.35
C ASN A 93 -9.24 21.40 -1.61
N SER A 94 -9.08 21.92 -2.83
CA SER A 94 -8.01 22.87 -3.19
C SER A 94 -6.57 22.33 -3.13
N ILE A 95 -6.35 21.03 -3.37
CA ILE A 95 -5.00 20.46 -3.51
C ILE A 95 -4.37 20.79 -4.86
N GLN A 96 -3.07 21.09 -4.86
CA GLN A 96 -2.31 21.22 -6.10
C GLN A 96 -1.76 19.87 -6.57
N GLU A 97 -1.79 19.61 -7.88
CA GLU A 97 -1.27 18.34 -8.45
C GLU A 97 0.15 18.02 -8.00
N LYS A 98 1.00 19.05 -7.86
CA LYS A 98 2.39 18.91 -7.41
C LYS A 98 2.50 18.22 -6.03
N GLU A 99 1.54 18.43 -5.14
CA GLU A 99 1.53 17.86 -3.79
C GLU A 99 1.24 16.36 -3.83
N ILE A 100 0.23 15.96 -4.60
CA ILE A 100 -0.10 14.55 -4.83
C ILE A 100 1.08 13.85 -5.51
N ARG A 101 1.66 14.46 -6.56
CA ARG A 101 2.85 13.93 -7.24
C ARG A 101 4.01 13.71 -6.27
N LYS A 102 4.30 14.69 -5.42
CA LYS A 102 5.35 14.57 -4.41
C LYS A 102 5.08 13.39 -3.47
N VAL A 103 3.88 13.30 -2.91
CA VAL A 103 3.49 12.19 -2.01
C VAL A 103 3.63 10.83 -2.69
N VAL A 104 3.11 10.69 -3.92
CA VAL A 104 3.19 9.42 -4.66
C VAL A 104 4.65 9.07 -5.00
N SER A 105 5.46 10.05 -5.38
CA SER A 105 6.90 9.86 -5.63
C SER A 105 7.64 9.40 -4.37
N ASP A 106 7.40 10.08 -3.25
CA ASP A 106 7.99 9.76 -1.95
C ASP A 106 7.58 8.33 -1.55
N TRP A 107 6.31 7.97 -1.73
CA TRP A 107 5.81 6.63 -1.44
C TRP A 107 6.45 5.55 -2.35
N LEU A 108 6.58 5.77 -3.66
CA LEU A 108 7.24 4.81 -4.56
C LEU A 108 8.74 4.64 -4.22
N SER A 109 9.44 5.74 -3.96
CA SER A 109 10.88 5.68 -3.63
C SER A 109 11.17 4.91 -2.32
N GLN A 110 10.23 4.93 -1.38
CA GLN A 110 10.33 4.20 -0.11
C GLN A 110 9.96 2.72 -0.23
N ALA A 111 9.44 2.24 -1.36
CA ALA A 111 8.95 0.86 -1.52
C ALA A 111 10.03 -0.18 -1.17
N LYS A 112 11.26 0.00 -1.67
CA LYS A 112 12.41 -0.86 -1.34
C LYS A 112 12.66 -0.96 0.17
N HIS A 113 12.61 0.17 0.87
CA HIS A 113 12.82 0.22 2.32
C HIS A 113 11.67 -0.42 3.10
N ARG A 114 10.42 -0.20 2.67
CA ARG A 114 9.24 -0.83 3.28
C ARG A 114 9.28 -2.35 3.13
N LYS A 115 9.65 -2.85 1.94
CA LYS A 115 9.89 -4.27 1.68
C LYS A 115 10.93 -4.85 2.64
N TYR A 116 12.12 -4.24 2.70
CA TYR A 116 13.19 -4.67 3.60
C TYR A 116 12.73 -4.72 5.07
N LYS A 117 12.04 -3.68 5.55
CA LYS A 117 11.50 -3.67 6.93
C LYS A 117 10.46 -4.76 7.19
N LYS A 118 9.65 -5.12 6.18
CA LYS A 118 8.65 -6.19 6.29
C LYS A 118 9.33 -7.55 6.41
N GLU A 119 10.35 -7.81 5.60
CA GLU A 119 11.17 -9.04 5.64
C GLU A 119 11.90 -9.19 6.98
N GLN A 120 12.49 -8.11 7.49
CA GLN A 120 13.14 -8.12 8.81
C GLN A 120 12.17 -8.42 9.95
N ARG A 121 10.94 -7.91 9.90
CA ARG A 121 9.90 -8.22 10.91
C ARG A 121 9.43 -9.66 10.81
N ALA A 122 9.31 -10.21 9.61
CA ALA A 122 8.93 -11.60 9.41
C ALA A 122 9.99 -12.55 9.98
N SER A 123 11.26 -12.27 9.72
CA SER A 123 12.40 -13.06 10.24
C SER A 123 12.43 -13.06 11.77
N ARG A 124 12.26 -11.89 12.40
CA ARG A 124 12.21 -11.78 13.88
C ARG A 124 11.05 -12.53 14.54
N LYS A 125 9.92 -12.68 13.84
CA LYS A 125 8.77 -13.45 14.37
C LYS A 125 9.00 -14.95 14.36
N LEU A 126 9.83 -15.44 13.43
CA LEU A 126 10.21 -16.85 13.34
C LEU A 126 11.26 -17.23 14.40
N GLU A 127 12.05 -16.26 14.87
CA GLU A 127 13.12 -16.46 15.86
C GLU A 127 12.65 -16.41 17.32
N GLN A 128 11.40 -16.03 17.61
CA GLN A 128 10.88 -16.08 18.98
C GLN A 128 10.27 -17.46 19.29
N PRO A 129 10.82 -18.25 20.24
CA PRO A 129 10.20 -19.48 20.69
C PRO A 129 8.83 -19.17 21.29
N ILE A 130 7.84 -19.99 20.98
CA ILE A 130 6.56 -20.02 21.69
C ILE A 130 6.88 -20.33 23.15
N ILE A 131 6.92 -19.31 24.01
CA ILE A 131 6.87 -19.54 25.45
C ILE A 131 5.43 -19.99 25.71
N SER A 132 5.25 -21.31 25.77
CA SER A 132 4.05 -21.95 26.26
C SER A 132 3.87 -21.54 27.71
N THR A 133 3.04 -20.55 27.98
CA THR A 133 2.56 -20.28 29.33
C THR A 133 1.58 -21.41 29.68
N GLY A 134 2.13 -22.52 30.19
CA GLY A 134 1.34 -23.54 30.88
C GLY A 134 0.62 -22.87 32.04
N GLY A 135 -0.71 -22.98 32.04
CA GLY A 135 -1.54 -22.57 33.16
C GLY A 135 -1.15 -23.37 34.39
N ALA A 136 -0.87 -22.67 35.48
CA ALA A 136 -0.83 -23.26 36.80
C ALA A 136 -2.27 -23.63 37.19
N GLU A 137 -2.54 -24.92 37.25
CA GLU A 137 -3.73 -25.48 37.90
C GLU A 137 -3.42 -25.78 39.39
N ASP A 138 -4.48 -25.61 40.17
CA ASP A 138 -4.77 -26.13 41.51
C ASP A 138 -4.19 -25.42 42.75
N ILE A 139 -4.96 -24.40 43.14
CA ILE A 139 -5.22 -23.99 44.52
C ILE A 139 -5.82 -25.20 45.25
N ASN A 140 -5.12 -25.73 46.26
CA ASN A 140 -5.70 -26.70 47.18
C ASN A 140 -6.13 -25.95 48.44
N ASP A 141 -7.42 -25.58 48.50
CA ASP A 141 -8.10 -25.24 49.74
C ASP A 141 -8.25 -26.53 50.55
N MET A 142 -7.65 -26.57 51.73
CA MET A 142 -7.85 -27.63 52.71
C MET A 142 -8.37 -27.01 54.00
N ASP A 143 -9.68 -26.78 54.03
CA ASP A 143 -10.47 -26.68 55.25
C ASP A 143 -11.14 -28.04 55.49
N ILE A 144 -10.77 -28.70 56.60
CA ILE A 144 -11.58 -29.49 57.56
C ILE A 144 -10.65 -30.07 58.61
#